data_AF-A0A967SID7-F1
#
_entry.id   AF-A0A967SID7-F1
#
_cell.length_a   1.000
_cell.length_b   1.000
_cell.length_c   1.000
_cell.angle_alpha   90.00
_cell.angle_beta   90.00
_cell.angle_gamma   90.00
#
_symmetry.space_group_name_H-M   'P 1'
#
loop_
_entity.id
_entity.type
_entity.pdbx_description
1 polymer ?
#
loop_
_entity_poly.entity_id
_entity_poly.type
_entity_poly.pdbx_seq_one_letter_code
_entity_poly.pdbx_strand_id
1 'polypeptide(L)'
;MVISVVLILNATIGFFQEYRAERAIAALKGLVAPRCTVVRDGCARDVPSRDLVPGDLVVLESGTVVPADLRLIRSTSLAADQSLLTGESVPVAKSADWIASTPEAPVAERANMAFMGTS
;
A
#
# COMPACT_ATOMS: atom_id res chain seq x y z
N MET A 1 29.79 -9.91 41.42
CA MET A 1 28.52 -10.66 41.56
C MET A 1 27.30 -9.73 41.55
N VAL A 2 27.18 -8.75 42.46
CA VAL A 2 26.01 -7.84 42.52
C VAL A 2 25.73 -7.09 41.21
N ILE A 3 26.76 -6.49 40.59
CA ILE A 3 26.62 -5.76 39.31
C ILE A 3 26.15 -6.68 38.18
N SER A 4 26.66 -7.92 38.13
CA SER A 4 26.25 -8.92 37.15
C SER A 4 24.77 -9.29 37.28
N VAL A 5 24.27 -9.41 38.51
CA VAL A 5 22.85 -9.71 38.79
C VAL A 5 21.95 -8.56 38.32
N VAL A 6 22.30 -7.31 38.61
CA VAL A 6 21.53 -6.14 38.16
C VAL A 6 21.52 -6.03 36.64
N LEU A 7 22.65 -6.33 35.98
CA LEU A 7 22.74 -6.31 34.52
C LEU A 7 21.82 -7.36 33.88
N ILE A 8 21.84 -8.60 34.39
CA ILE A 8 20.97 -9.68 33.90
C ILE A 8 19.50 -9.34 34.12
N LEU A 9 19.15 -8.78 35.28
CA LEU A 9 17.79 -8.37 35.60
C LEU A 9 17.30 -7.30 34.62
N ASN A 10 18.08 -6.23 34.43
CA ASN A 10 17.72 -5.15 33.50
C ASN A 10 17.66 -5.61 32.05
N ALA A 11 18.59 -6.48 31.61
CA ALA A 11 18.56 -7.04 30.27
C ALA A 11 17.32 -7.91 30.03
N THR A 12 16.93 -8.72 31.01
CA THR A 12 15.73 -9.58 30.91
C THR A 12 14.46 -8.75 30.88
N ILE A 13 14.34 -7.76 31.79
CA ILE A 13 13.19 -6.85 31.82
C ILE A 13 13.12 -6.02 30.53
N GLY A 14 14.26 -5.47 30.08
CA GLY A 14 14.36 -4.70 28.84
C GLY A 14 13.94 -5.53 27.63
N PHE A 15 14.43 -6.76 27.50
CA PHE A 15 14.03 -7.68 26.43
C PHE A 15 12.52 -7.96 26.43
N PHE A 16 11.93 -8.19 27.60
CA PHE A 16 10.48 -8.41 27.71
C PHE A 16 9.65 -7.16 27.37
N GLN A 17 10.15 -5.97 27.71
CA GLN A 17 9.49 -4.70 27.37
C GLN A 17 9.53 -4.46 25.86
N GLU A 18 10.70 -4.64 25.23
CA GLU A 18 10.89 -4.52 23.78
C GLU A 18 9.95 -5.48 23.04
N TYR A 19 9.94 -6.76 23.44
CA TYR A 19 9.09 -7.78 22.83
C TYR A 19 7.59 -7.46 22.95
N ARG A 20 7.14 -6.93 24.10
CA ARG A 20 5.76 -6.50 24.27
C ARG A 20 5.42 -5.28 23.42
N ALA A 21 6.33 -4.32 23.32
CA ALA A 21 6.14 -3.13 22.50
C ALA A 21 6.01 -3.49 21.01
N GLU A 22 6.89 -4.35 20.50
CA GLU A 22 6.82 -4.85 19.12
C GLU A 22 5.49 -5.54 18.82
N ARG A 23 5.01 -6.42 19.73
CA ARG A 23 3.73 -7.11 19.55
C ARG A 23 2.53 -6.15 19.54
N ALA A 24 2.55 -5.12 20.37
CA ALA A 24 1.49 -4.10 20.38
C ALA A 24 1.44 -3.33 19.05
N ILE A 25 2.61 -2.94 18.52
CA ILE A 25 2.73 -2.26 17.22
C ILE A 25 2.27 -3.19 16.08
N ALA A 26 2.65 -4.46 16.11
CA ALA A 26 2.24 -5.43 15.09
C ALA A 26 0.71 -5.64 15.07
N ALA A 27 0.07 -5.73 16.24
CA ALA A 27 -1.38 -5.83 16.35
C ALA A 27 -2.09 -4.59 15.82
N LEU A 28 -1.58 -3.39 16.12
CA LEU A 28 -2.10 -2.12 15.59
C LEU A 28 -1.98 -2.06 14.06
N LYS A 29 -0.83 -2.43 13.50
CA LYS A 29 -0.64 -2.53 12.04
C LYS A 29 -1.60 -3.52 11.37
N GLY A 30 -1.95 -4.61 12.07
CA GLY A 30 -2.91 -5.61 11.58
C GLY A 30 -4.35 -5.11 11.48
N LEU A 31 -4.76 -4.18 12.35
CA LEU A 31 -6.12 -3.62 12.42
C LEU A 31 -6.38 -2.50 11.39
N VAL A 32 -5.33 -1.82 10.93
CA VAL A 32 -5.39 -0.70 9.96
C VAL A 32 -4.98 -1.17 8.56
N ALA A 33 -4.97 -2.48 8.31
CA ALA A 33 -4.59 -2.98 7.00
C ALA A 33 -5.54 -2.39 5.94
N PRO A 34 -5.03 -1.68 4.92
CA PRO A 34 -5.87 -1.15 3.86
C PRO A 34 -6.65 -2.31 3.24
N ARG A 35 -7.92 -2.05 2.97
CA ARG A 35 -8.84 -2.99 2.32
C ARG A 35 -9.11 -2.51 0.91
N CYS A 36 -9.39 -3.44 0.02
CA CYS A 36 -9.68 -3.14 -1.37
C CYS A 36 -10.73 -4.09 -1.94
N THR A 37 -11.48 -3.58 -2.91
CA THR A 37 -12.49 -4.34 -3.60
C THR A 37 -11.87 -5.02 -4.82
N VAL A 38 -11.97 -6.36 -4.87
CA VAL A 38 -11.55 -7.16 -6.03
C VAL A 38 -12.74 -7.86 -6.66
N VAL A 39 -12.67 -8.10 -7.97
CA VAL A 39 -13.63 -8.92 -8.70
C VAL A 39 -13.01 -10.30 -8.95
N ARG A 40 -13.50 -11.30 -8.21
CA ARG A 40 -13.11 -12.72 -8.37
C ARG A 40 -14.37 -13.55 -8.63
N ASP A 41 -14.31 -14.45 -9.61
CA ASP A 41 -15.46 -15.25 -10.05
C ASP A 41 -16.68 -14.41 -10.48
N GLY A 42 -16.44 -13.21 -10.99
CA GLY A 42 -17.51 -12.26 -11.38
C GLY A 42 -18.21 -11.56 -10.20
N CYS A 43 -17.79 -11.79 -8.96
CA CYS A 43 -18.35 -11.15 -7.78
C CYS A 43 -17.34 -10.17 -7.15
N ALA A 44 -17.82 -8.99 -6.77
CA ALA A 44 -17.04 -8.05 -5.96
C ALA A 44 -16.87 -8.61 -4.54
N ARG A 45 -15.64 -8.62 -4.04
CA ARG A 45 -15.28 -9.07 -2.69
C ARG A 45 -14.31 -8.07 -2.09
N ASP A 46 -14.55 -7.71 -0.84
CA ASP A 46 -13.66 -6.83 -0.09
C ASP A 46 -12.61 -7.67 0.64
N VAL A 47 -11.34 -7.48 0.28
CA VAL A 47 -10.20 -8.26 0.77
C VAL A 47 -9.13 -7.34 1.36
N PRO A 48 -8.36 -7.79 2.37
CA PRO A 48 -7.16 -7.08 2.79
C PRO A 48 -6.22 -6.88 1.59
N SER A 49 -5.65 -5.68 1.42
CA SER A 49 -4.74 -5.38 0.29
C SER A 49 -3.51 -6.30 0.26
N ARG A 50 -3.10 -6.85 1.41
CA ARG A 50 -2.01 -7.85 1.51
C ARG A 50 -2.34 -9.21 0.88
N ASP A 51 -3.62 -9.49 0.64
CA ASP A 51 -4.09 -10.75 0.05
C ASP A 51 -4.33 -10.61 -1.47
N LEU A 52 -3.94 -9.45 -2.05
CA LEU A 52 -3.90 -9.23 -3.50
C LEU A 52 -2.80 -10.07 -4.14
N VAL A 53 -3.12 -10.63 -5.30
CA VAL A 53 -2.18 -11.39 -6.11
C VAL A 53 -2.19 -10.90 -7.57
N PRO A 54 -1.09 -11.07 -8.32
CA PRO A 54 -1.07 -10.76 -9.75
C PRO A 54 -2.21 -11.47 -10.48
N GLY A 55 -2.97 -10.72 -11.27
CA GLY A 55 -4.15 -11.21 -11.99
C GLY A 55 -5.49 -10.81 -11.37
N ASP A 56 -5.51 -10.26 -10.15
CA ASP A 56 -6.72 -9.71 -9.56
C ASP A 56 -7.23 -8.47 -10.33
N LEU A 57 -8.55 -8.38 -10.47
CA LEU A 57 -9.23 -7.18 -10.94
C LEU A 57 -9.61 -6.31 -9.75
N VAL A 58 -8.90 -5.21 -9.55
CA VAL A 58 -9.16 -4.25 -8.46
C VAL A 58 -10.10 -3.16 -8.93
N VAL A 59 -11.08 -2.81 -8.11
CA VAL A 59 -11.96 -1.66 -8.31
C VAL A 59 -11.40 -0.48 -7.51
N LEU A 60 -11.07 0.60 -8.21
CA LEU A 60 -10.63 1.86 -7.61
C LEU A 60 -11.78 2.87 -7.64
N GLU A 61 -12.01 3.53 -6.51
CA GLU A 61 -13.00 4.58 -6.34
C GLU A 61 -12.33 5.87 -5.84
N SER A 62 -13.01 7.00 -6.00
CA SER A 62 -12.49 8.27 -5.49
C SER A 62 -12.31 8.21 -3.97
N GLY A 63 -11.16 8.69 -3.48
CA GLY A 63 -10.82 8.67 -2.06
C GLY A 63 -10.27 7.33 -1.57
N THR A 64 -10.06 6.36 -2.45
CA THR A 64 -9.39 5.10 -2.11
C THR A 64 -7.89 5.23 -2.34
N VAL A 65 -7.10 4.70 -1.39
CA VAL A 65 -5.67 4.53 -1.59
C VAL A 65 -5.44 3.33 -2.49
N VAL A 66 -4.62 3.50 -3.51
CA VAL A 66 -4.24 2.45 -4.45
C VAL A 66 -3.50 1.33 -3.70
N PRO A 67 -4.03 0.09 -3.70
CA PRO A 67 -3.58 -0.96 -2.77
C PRO A 67 -2.32 -1.71 -3.21
N ALA A 68 -1.98 -1.64 -4.50
CA ALA A 68 -0.82 -2.26 -5.14
C ALA A 68 -0.49 -1.47 -6.42
N ASP A 69 0.62 -1.78 -7.10
CA ASP A 69 0.83 -1.24 -8.44
C ASP A 69 -0.11 -1.92 -9.43
N LEU A 70 -0.93 -1.11 -10.12
CA LEU A 70 -2.02 -1.58 -10.98
C LEU A 70 -1.86 -1.07 -12.40
N ARG A 71 -2.14 -1.95 -13.37
CA ARG A 71 -2.38 -1.58 -14.76
C ARG A 71 -3.87 -1.26 -14.92
N LEU A 72 -4.18 -0.06 -15.41
CA LEU A 72 -5.55 0.33 -15.67
C LEU A 72 -6.07 -0.36 -16.93
N ILE A 73 -7.17 -1.10 -16.78
CA ILE A 73 -7.87 -1.81 -17.86
C ILE A 73 -9.12 -1.02 -18.29
N ARG A 74 -9.72 -0.28 -17.36
CA ARG A 74 -10.85 0.62 -17.59
C ARG A 74 -10.75 1.80 -16.64
N SER A 75 -11.07 3.00 -17.12
CA SER A 75 -11.05 4.24 -16.32
C SER A 75 -12.13 5.19 -16.79
N THR A 76 -12.78 5.89 -15.85
CA THR A 76 -13.75 6.94 -16.15
C THR A 76 -13.42 8.16 -15.29
N SER A 77 -12.90 9.23 -15.92
CA SER A 77 -12.53 10.48 -15.23
C SER A 77 -11.67 10.26 -13.97
N LEU A 78 -10.72 9.32 -14.04
CA LEU A 78 -9.85 8.99 -12.92
C LEU A 78 -8.70 10.00 -12.84
N ALA A 79 -8.43 10.52 -11.66
CA ALA A 79 -7.25 11.29 -11.33
C ALA A 79 -6.65 10.75 -10.03
N ALA A 80 -5.32 10.82 -9.91
CA ALA A 80 -4.61 10.34 -8.72
C ALA A 80 -3.62 11.41 -8.23
N ASP A 81 -3.56 11.59 -6.92
CA ASP A 81 -2.50 12.32 -6.22
C ASP A 81 -1.26 11.44 -6.16
N GLN A 82 -0.21 11.86 -6.88
CA GLN A 82 1.07 11.15 -6.94
C GLN A 82 2.15 11.81 -6.08
N SER A 83 1.80 12.61 -5.09
CA SER A 83 2.76 13.29 -4.21
C SER A 83 3.74 12.35 -3.51
N LEU A 84 3.34 11.11 -3.21
CA LEU A 84 4.26 10.09 -2.68
C LEU A 84 5.32 9.63 -3.69
N LEU A 85 5.04 9.74 -4.98
CA LEU A 85 5.95 9.34 -6.07
C LEU A 85 6.76 10.52 -6.61
N THR A 86 6.13 11.70 -6.75
CA THR A 86 6.72 12.86 -7.42
C THR A 86 7.07 14.01 -6.48
N GLY A 87 6.52 14.03 -5.26
CA GLY A 87 6.60 15.16 -4.34
C GLY A 87 5.60 16.29 -4.64
N GLU A 88 4.76 16.14 -5.67
CA GLU A 88 3.79 17.15 -6.09
C GLU A 88 2.35 16.66 -5.88
N SER A 89 1.55 17.41 -5.13
CA SER A 89 0.14 17.08 -4.84
C SER A 89 -0.83 17.55 -5.93
N VAL A 90 -0.36 17.77 -7.16
CA VAL A 90 -1.23 18.13 -8.29
C VAL A 90 -1.86 16.83 -8.82
N PRO A 91 -3.20 16.70 -8.84
CA PRO A 91 -3.85 15.51 -9.34
C PRO A 91 -3.51 15.26 -10.81
N VAL A 92 -3.05 14.05 -11.12
CA VAL A 92 -2.68 13.65 -12.48
C VAL A 92 -3.79 12.77 -13.06
N ALA A 93 -4.29 13.15 -14.24
CA ALA A 93 -5.29 12.37 -14.96
C ALA A 93 -4.74 10.99 -15.36
N LYS A 94 -5.55 9.96 -15.16
CA LYS A 94 -5.24 8.57 -15.46
C LYS A 94 -6.17 8.03 -16.54
N SER A 95 -5.62 7.27 -17.47
CA SER A 95 -6.37 6.68 -18.58
C SER A 95 -5.84 5.30 -18.93
N ALA A 96 -6.73 4.30 -18.96
CA ALA A 96 -6.42 2.94 -19.40
C ALA A 96 -5.90 2.90 -20.85
N ASP A 97 -6.40 3.83 -21.68
CA ASP A 97 -6.08 3.94 -23.12
C ASP A 97 -4.79 4.70 -23.40
N TRP A 98 -4.10 5.22 -22.37
CA TRP A 98 -2.83 5.90 -22.59
C TRP A 98 -1.76 4.93 -23.08
N ILE A 99 -1.05 5.37 -24.12
CA ILE A 99 0.04 4.65 -24.77
C ILE A 99 1.31 5.49 -24.60
N ALA A 100 2.39 4.83 -24.20
CA ALA A 100 3.68 5.49 -24.03
C ALA A 100 4.22 5.98 -25.39
N SER A 101 4.62 7.24 -25.44
CA SER A 101 5.27 7.83 -26.63
C SER A 101 6.63 7.19 -26.91
N THR A 102 7.30 6.69 -25.87
CA THR A 102 8.58 6.00 -25.95
C THR A 102 8.57 4.73 -25.07
N PRO A 103 9.35 3.68 -25.41
CA PRO A 103 9.46 2.48 -24.59
C PRO A 103 9.97 2.74 -23.16
N GLU A 104 10.70 3.83 -22.98
CA GLU A 104 11.36 4.22 -21.72
C GLU A 104 10.62 5.36 -20.99
N ALA A 105 9.32 5.52 -21.24
CA ALA A 105 8.52 6.54 -20.58
C ALA A 105 8.72 6.50 -19.05
N PRO A 106 9.05 7.64 -18.41
CA PRO A 106 9.24 7.75 -16.97
C PRO A 106 8.03 7.21 -16.21
N VAL A 107 8.27 6.59 -15.06
CA VAL A 107 7.21 5.95 -14.26
C VAL A 107 6.09 6.95 -13.89
N ALA A 108 6.46 8.17 -13.52
CA ALA A 108 5.52 9.25 -13.19
C ALA A 108 4.58 9.64 -14.35
N GLU A 109 5.03 9.49 -15.59
CA GLU A 109 4.26 9.85 -16.80
C GLU A 109 3.29 8.75 -17.25
N ARG A 110 3.41 7.54 -16.69
CA ARG A 110 2.56 6.40 -17.07
C ARG A 110 1.14 6.61 -16.57
N ALA A 111 0.32 7.27 -17.37
CA ALA A 111 -1.08 7.57 -17.04
C ALA A 111 -1.98 6.32 -17.03
N ASN A 112 -1.49 5.20 -17.58
CA ASN A 112 -2.18 3.93 -17.64
C ASN A 112 -1.83 2.98 -16.47
N MET A 113 -1.06 3.49 -15.51
CA MET A 113 -0.66 2.83 -14.26
C MET A 113 -1.18 3.62 -13.05
N ALA A 114 -1.59 2.92 -12.00
CA ALA A 114 -1.83 3.48 -10.68
C ALA A 114 -0.82 2.84 -9.70
N PHE A 115 -0.27 3.64 -8.78
CA PHE A 115 0.88 3.22 -7.96
C PHE A 115 0.50 3.07 -6.49
N MET A 116 1.03 2.05 -5.83
CA MET A 116 0.70 1.76 -4.43
C MET A 116 0.92 2.98 -3.53
N GLY A 117 -0.07 3.30 -2.69
CA GLY A 117 -0.02 4.41 -1.74
C GLY A 117 -0.54 5.75 -2.26
N THR A 118 -0.64 5.92 -3.59
CA THR A 118 -1.32 7.09 -4.19
C THR A 118 -2.84 7.05 -3.96
N SER A 119 -3.56 8.16 -4.14
CA SER A 119 -5.02 8.25 -3.87
C SER A 119 -5.79 9.04 -4.92
#